data_AF-A0A9D6W001-F1
#
_entry.id   AF-A0A9D6W001-F1
#
_cell.length_a   1.000
_cell.length_b   1.000
_cell.length_c   1.000
_cell.angle_alpha   90.00
_cell.angle_beta   90.00
_cell.angle_gamma   90.00
#
_symmetry.space_group_name_H-M   'P 1'
#
loop_
_entity.id
_entity.type
_entity.pdbx_description
1 polymer ?
#
loop_
_entity_poly.entity_id
_entity_poly.type
_entity_poly.pdbx_seq_one_letter_code
_entity_poly.pdbx_strand_id
1 'polypeptide(L)'
;MRFLRHWPAALGALLPLAAVVELAGNAWTANLVPSDAAFAEARRVVERQFRDGDLVVVYPDWMGQGRTALGPWMPLRDQARADILDYPRVWQLTLDGRTAPELEGLPVEQSWSFDGLSLELLRNPAGAPALWRAYDDLASAVVVVAAPDGEKPCPWQERDQAHHCGDSFGQSWVYVGPFLVTDMQQQPHQCLWAHPTQVGPIVATWNDVPAGRTLVVHTALTYTAARDMKYPPVHLETLVDGRSLGTAEQPDGAGWRTWTYEVPAPEGATTPEVRQVQLRISTEFQGMRHFCFDAAMRGPT
;
A
#
# COMPACT_ATOMS: atom_id res chain seq x y z
N MET A 1 -0.45 64.85 -7.25
CA MET A 1 -1.33 63.66 -7.40
C MET A 1 -1.93 63.54 -8.81
N ARG A 2 -1.13 63.54 -9.89
CA ARG A 2 -1.61 63.37 -11.29
C ARG A 2 -1.40 61.97 -11.89
N PHE A 3 -0.69 61.09 -11.19
CA PHE A 3 -0.37 59.74 -11.66
C PHE A 3 -1.51 58.72 -11.52
N LEU A 4 -2.59 59.03 -10.81
CA LEU A 4 -3.72 58.12 -10.59
C LEU A 4 -4.79 58.14 -11.70
N ARG A 5 -4.70 59.04 -12.69
CA ARG A 5 -5.77 59.22 -13.69
C ARG A 5 -5.72 58.26 -14.88
N HIS A 6 -4.60 57.55 -15.08
CA HIS A 6 -4.41 56.59 -16.18
C HIS A 6 -4.45 55.12 -15.75
N TRP A 7 -4.47 54.87 -14.44
CA TRP A 7 -4.60 53.53 -13.86
C TRP A 7 -5.83 52.75 -14.33
N PRO A 8 -7.05 53.31 -14.42
CA PRO A 8 -8.22 52.53 -14.83
C PRO A 8 -8.16 52.08 -16.30
N ALA A 9 -7.49 52.84 -17.18
CA ALA A 9 -7.32 52.44 -18.59
C ALA A 9 -6.25 51.35 -18.76
N ALA A 10 -5.14 51.43 -18.01
CA ALA A 10 -4.12 50.40 -18.01
C ALA A 10 -4.62 49.08 -17.38
N LEU A 11 -5.35 49.15 -16.27
CA LEU A 11 -6.04 47.99 -15.67
C LEU A 11 -7.11 47.41 -16.60
N GLY A 12 -7.83 48.27 -17.33
CA GLY A 12 -8.85 47.85 -18.30
C GLY A 12 -8.30 47.06 -19.49
N ALA A 13 -7.03 47.28 -19.87
CA ALA A 13 -6.37 46.53 -20.95
C ALA A 13 -5.65 45.25 -20.46
N LEU A 14 -5.21 45.22 -19.21
CA LEU A 14 -4.53 44.05 -18.64
C LEU A 14 -5.46 42.85 -18.44
N LEU A 15 -6.71 43.09 -18.03
CA LEU A 15 -7.71 42.02 -17.84
C LEU A 15 -8.04 41.23 -19.12
N PRO A 16 -8.38 41.86 -20.27
CA PRO A 16 -8.65 41.11 -21.50
C PRO A 16 -7.38 40.41 -22.02
N LEU A 17 -6.20 40.99 -21.84
CA LEU A 17 -4.94 40.33 -22.20
C LEU A 17 -4.71 39.07 -21.36
N ALA A 18 -4.88 39.16 -20.03
CA ALA A 18 -4.80 38.00 -19.14
C ALA A 18 -5.82 36.93 -19.52
N ALA A 19 -7.07 37.31 -19.83
CA ALA A 19 -8.09 36.37 -20.28
C ALA A 19 -7.73 35.66 -21.60
N VAL A 20 -7.11 36.36 -22.55
CA VAL A 20 -6.63 35.75 -23.81
C VAL A 20 -5.47 34.79 -23.55
N VAL A 21 -4.52 35.16 -22.67
CA VAL A 21 -3.41 34.28 -22.29
C VAL A 21 -3.92 33.02 -21.58
N GLU A 22 -4.86 33.16 -20.64
CA GLU A 22 -5.49 32.03 -19.96
C GLU A 22 -6.28 31.14 -20.95
N LEU A 23 -7.04 31.72 -21.88
CA LEU A 23 -7.77 30.95 -22.89
C LEU A 23 -6.83 30.19 -23.84
N ALA A 24 -5.76 30.84 -24.31
CA ALA A 24 -4.76 30.21 -25.15
C ALA A 24 -3.99 29.12 -24.39
N GLY A 25 -3.64 29.37 -23.13
CA GLY A 25 -3.04 28.40 -22.23
C GLY A 25 -3.94 27.19 -22.02
N ASN A 26 -5.23 27.41 -21.74
CA ASN A 26 -6.22 26.36 -21.56
C ASN A 26 -6.47 25.56 -22.85
N ALA A 27 -6.53 26.22 -24.02
CA ALA A 27 -6.66 25.52 -25.29
C ALA A 27 -5.41 24.68 -25.61
N TRP A 28 -4.22 25.19 -25.27
CA TRP A 28 -2.98 24.45 -25.44
C TRP A 28 -2.91 23.24 -24.50
N THR A 29 -3.20 23.40 -23.21
CA THR A 29 -3.19 22.30 -22.24
C THR A 29 -4.30 21.28 -22.48
N ALA A 30 -5.47 21.70 -22.96
CA ALA A 30 -6.54 20.78 -23.35
C ALA A 30 -6.11 19.85 -24.49
N ASN A 31 -5.28 20.32 -25.42
CA ASN A 31 -4.72 19.49 -26.49
C ASN A 31 -3.55 18.60 -26.04
N LEU A 32 -3.03 18.77 -24.81
CA LEU A 32 -2.05 17.85 -24.23
C LEU A 32 -2.71 16.65 -23.55
N VAL A 33 -4.03 16.69 -23.37
CA VAL A 33 -4.77 15.57 -22.78
C VAL A 33 -5.03 14.52 -23.86
N PRO A 34 -4.61 13.26 -23.65
CA PRO A 34 -4.90 12.19 -24.59
C PRO A 34 -6.41 12.05 -24.88
N SER A 35 -6.74 11.73 -26.13
CA SER A 35 -8.14 11.58 -26.54
C SER A 35 -8.81 10.34 -25.92
N ASP A 36 -10.13 10.36 -25.79
CA ASP A 36 -10.92 9.18 -25.36
C ASP A 36 -10.68 7.96 -26.27
N ALA A 37 -10.40 8.20 -27.56
CA ALA A 37 -10.04 7.14 -28.51
C ALA A 37 -8.71 6.47 -28.15
N ALA A 38 -7.70 7.24 -27.71
CA ALA A 38 -6.41 6.70 -27.28
C ALA A 38 -6.57 5.80 -26.04
N PHE A 39 -7.38 6.21 -25.06
CA PHE A 39 -7.69 5.37 -23.90
C PHE A 39 -8.47 4.11 -24.27
N ALA A 40 -9.44 4.21 -25.20
CA ALA A 40 -10.19 3.07 -25.70
C ALA A 40 -9.31 2.08 -26.48
N GLU A 41 -8.29 2.55 -27.18
CA GLU A 41 -7.28 1.72 -27.84
C GLU A 41 -6.40 0.98 -26.84
N ALA A 42 -5.86 1.69 -25.85
CA ALA A 42 -5.08 1.08 -24.77
C ALA A 42 -5.89 -0.01 -24.03
N ARG A 43 -7.15 0.29 -23.68
CA ARG A 43 -8.09 -0.68 -23.08
C ARG A 43 -8.22 -1.95 -23.92
N ARG A 44 -8.42 -1.80 -25.23
CA ARG A 44 -8.57 -2.95 -26.14
C ARG A 44 -7.32 -3.83 -26.19
N VAL A 45 -6.13 -3.27 -25.99
CA VAL A 45 -4.90 -4.06 -25.89
C VAL A 45 -4.87 -4.87 -24.60
N VAL A 46 -5.10 -4.22 -23.46
CA VAL A 46 -5.14 -4.90 -22.15
C VAL A 46 -6.19 -6.00 -22.15
N GLU A 47 -7.42 -5.71 -22.61
CA GLU A 47 -8.52 -6.68 -22.67
C GLU A 47 -8.17 -7.98 -23.41
N ARG A 48 -7.34 -7.91 -24.46
CA ARG A 48 -6.94 -9.08 -25.25
C ARG A 48 -5.79 -9.89 -24.65
N GLN A 49 -4.96 -9.26 -23.81
CA GLN A 49 -3.68 -9.83 -23.38
C GLN A 49 -3.52 -9.97 -21.87
N PHE A 50 -4.42 -9.37 -21.10
CA PHE A 50 -4.47 -9.48 -19.66
C PHE A 50 -4.64 -10.95 -19.25
N ARG A 51 -3.97 -11.33 -18.16
CA ARG A 51 -4.09 -12.64 -17.54
C ARG A 51 -4.35 -12.46 -16.06
N ASP A 52 -5.02 -13.44 -15.45
CA ASP A 52 -5.18 -13.48 -14.00
C ASP A 52 -3.80 -13.44 -13.33
N GLY A 53 -3.65 -12.53 -12.36
CA GLY A 53 -2.37 -12.26 -11.68
C GLY A 53 -1.50 -11.17 -12.33
N ASP A 54 -1.91 -10.58 -13.45
CA ASP A 54 -1.26 -9.36 -13.96
C ASP A 54 -1.66 -8.14 -13.09
N LEU A 55 -0.71 -7.24 -12.83
CA LEU A 55 -0.99 -5.93 -12.22
C LEU A 55 -1.27 -4.88 -13.30
N VAL A 56 -2.17 -3.93 -13.05
CA VAL A 56 -2.33 -2.73 -13.88
C VAL A 56 -2.05 -1.45 -13.09
N VAL A 57 -1.08 -0.68 -13.56
CA VAL A 57 -0.67 0.62 -13.03
C VAL A 57 -0.96 1.72 -14.05
N VAL A 58 -1.55 2.82 -13.59
CA VAL A 58 -1.75 4.04 -14.38
C VAL A 58 -0.90 5.13 -13.74
N TYR A 59 -0.05 5.79 -14.53
CA TYR A 59 0.86 6.80 -14.02
C TYR A 59 0.92 8.04 -14.93
N PRO A 60 0.84 9.27 -14.41
CA PRO A 60 0.71 9.61 -13.00
C PRO A 60 -0.65 9.23 -12.40
N ASP A 61 -0.68 9.06 -11.08
CA ASP A 61 -1.84 8.61 -10.29
C ASP A 61 -3.10 9.46 -10.47
N TRP A 62 -2.93 10.75 -10.74
CA TRP A 62 -4.03 11.70 -11.01
C TRP A 62 -4.70 11.49 -12.38
N MET A 63 -4.21 10.60 -13.24
CA MET A 63 -4.78 10.34 -14.57
C MET A 63 -6.10 9.54 -14.49
N GLY A 64 -7.18 10.20 -14.06
CA GLY A 64 -8.48 9.58 -13.81
C GLY A 64 -9.12 8.90 -15.04
N GLN A 65 -8.88 9.42 -16.25
CA GLN A 65 -9.35 8.78 -17.48
C GLN A 65 -8.71 7.41 -17.72
N GLY A 66 -7.41 7.27 -17.47
CA GLY A 66 -6.71 5.98 -17.55
C GLY A 66 -7.27 4.97 -16.55
N ARG A 67 -7.50 5.39 -15.31
CA ARG A 67 -8.12 4.54 -14.27
C ARG A 67 -9.57 4.17 -14.61
N THR A 68 -10.31 5.05 -15.26
CA THR A 68 -11.67 4.76 -15.75
C THR A 68 -11.64 3.75 -16.89
N ALA A 69 -10.72 3.92 -17.85
CA ALA A 69 -10.60 3.05 -19.01
C ALA A 69 -10.12 1.63 -18.66
N LEU A 70 -9.16 1.51 -17.73
CA LEU A 70 -8.56 0.24 -17.30
C LEU A 70 -9.16 -0.31 -15.99
N GLY A 71 -10.16 0.38 -15.42
CA GLY A 71 -10.80 0.04 -14.15
C GLY A 71 -11.23 -1.43 -13.98
N PRO A 72 -11.74 -2.12 -15.01
CA PRO A 72 -12.07 -3.55 -14.91
C PRO A 72 -10.91 -4.47 -14.47
N TRP A 73 -9.65 -4.05 -14.67
CA TRP A 73 -8.43 -4.79 -14.30
C TRP A 73 -7.66 -4.13 -13.15
N MET A 74 -8.29 -3.20 -12.44
CA MET A 74 -7.69 -2.45 -11.33
C MET A 74 -8.55 -2.60 -10.07
N PRO A 75 -8.74 -3.83 -9.54
CA PRO A 75 -9.49 -4.02 -8.31
C PRO A 75 -8.82 -3.27 -7.15
N LEU A 76 -9.60 -2.91 -6.13
CA LEU A 76 -9.12 -2.11 -5.00
C LEU A 76 -7.88 -2.74 -4.32
N ARG A 77 -7.83 -4.07 -4.24
CA ARG A 77 -6.68 -4.82 -3.69
C ARG A 77 -5.37 -4.50 -4.40
N ASP A 78 -5.37 -4.49 -5.72
CA ASP A 78 -4.18 -4.23 -6.52
C ASP A 78 -3.78 -2.76 -6.46
N GLN A 79 -4.77 -1.87 -6.39
CA GLN A 79 -4.54 -0.44 -6.24
C GLN A 79 -3.97 -0.06 -4.87
N ALA A 80 -4.34 -0.82 -3.84
CA ALA A 80 -3.87 -0.65 -2.47
C ALA A 80 -2.89 -1.77 -2.07
N ARG A 81 -2.14 -2.34 -3.02
CA ARG A 81 -1.20 -3.43 -2.75
C ARG A 81 -0.06 -2.98 -1.80
N ALA A 82 0.49 -3.95 -1.09
CA ALA A 82 1.67 -3.75 -0.25
C ALA A 82 2.95 -3.59 -1.07
N ASP A 83 3.09 -4.40 -2.12
CA ASP A 83 4.27 -4.46 -3.00
C ASP A 83 3.86 -4.94 -4.41
N ILE A 84 4.83 -5.04 -5.33
CA ILE A 84 4.63 -5.61 -6.68
C ILE A 84 5.06 -7.08 -6.78
N LEU A 85 5.52 -7.71 -5.69
CA LEU A 85 6.12 -9.04 -5.71
C LEU A 85 5.10 -10.14 -6.03
N ASP A 86 3.80 -9.91 -5.81
CA ASP A 86 2.76 -10.86 -6.19
C ASP A 86 2.54 -10.97 -7.70
N TYR A 87 3.07 -10.02 -8.48
CA TYR A 87 2.69 -9.82 -9.87
C TYR A 87 3.90 -10.12 -10.76
N PRO A 88 3.93 -11.28 -11.46
CA PRO A 88 5.01 -11.61 -12.38
C PRO A 88 5.01 -10.72 -13.63
N ARG A 89 3.87 -10.11 -13.94
CA ARG A 89 3.66 -9.22 -15.10
C ARG A 89 2.93 -7.97 -14.64
N VAL A 90 3.37 -6.82 -15.15
CA VAL A 90 2.79 -5.51 -14.83
C VAL A 90 2.49 -4.77 -16.12
N TRP A 91 1.24 -4.38 -16.30
CA TRP A 91 0.81 -3.42 -17.30
C TRP A 91 0.96 -2.02 -16.73
N GLN A 92 1.54 -1.14 -17.52
CA GLN A 92 1.75 0.24 -17.15
C GLN A 92 1.23 1.17 -18.25
N LEU A 93 0.22 1.97 -17.95
CA LEU A 93 -0.26 3.04 -18.82
C LEU A 93 0.29 4.38 -18.35
N THR A 94 0.97 5.12 -19.22
CA THR A 94 1.67 6.36 -18.86
C THR A 94 1.35 7.53 -19.76
N LEU A 95 1.44 8.73 -19.20
CA LEU A 95 1.47 9.98 -19.94
C LEU A 95 2.93 10.42 -20.15
N ASP A 96 3.29 10.68 -21.39
CA ASP A 96 4.64 11.08 -21.82
C ASP A 96 5.75 10.07 -21.49
N GLY A 97 5.42 8.77 -21.42
CA GLY A 97 6.41 7.70 -21.22
C GLY A 97 7.08 7.69 -19.84
N ARG A 98 6.53 8.41 -18.85
CA ARG A 98 7.10 8.45 -17.50
C ARG A 98 6.87 7.14 -16.76
N THR A 99 7.89 6.64 -16.07
CA THR A 99 7.78 5.39 -15.31
C THR A 99 7.24 5.62 -13.89
N ALA A 100 6.33 4.76 -13.41
CA ALA A 100 5.93 4.76 -12.00
C ALA A 100 7.13 4.34 -11.14
N PRO A 101 7.42 5.02 -10.01
CA PRO A 101 8.62 4.74 -9.22
C PRO A 101 8.77 3.27 -8.81
N GLU A 102 7.67 2.57 -8.46
CA GLU A 102 7.77 1.15 -8.08
C GLU A 102 8.08 0.19 -9.24
N LEU A 103 8.06 0.66 -10.48
CA LEU A 103 8.31 -0.14 -11.70
C LEU A 103 9.67 0.18 -12.34
N GLU A 104 10.44 1.10 -11.75
CA GLU A 104 11.75 1.48 -12.28
C GLU A 104 12.70 0.28 -12.39
N GLY A 105 13.36 0.16 -13.54
CA GLY A 105 14.32 -0.92 -13.82
C GLY A 105 13.69 -2.25 -14.24
N LEU A 106 12.36 -2.38 -14.23
CA LEU A 106 11.71 -3.59 -14.76
C LEU A 106 11.88 -3.66 -16.29
N PRO A 107 12.20 -4.85 -16.85
CA PRO A 107 12.33 -5.02 -18.29
C PRO A 107 10.97 -4.93 -19.00
N VAL A 108 10.90 -4.08 -20.01
CA VAL A 108 9.77 -3.98 -20.95
C VAL A 108 9.78 -5.20 -21.87
N GLU A 109 8.70 -5.97 -21.87
CA GLU A 109 8.48 -7.08 -22.82
C GLU A 109 7.82 -6.60 -24.10
N GLN A 110 6.83 -5.71 -23.98
CA GLN A 110 6.09 -5.14 -25.10
C GLN A 110 5.69 -3.69 -24.80
N SER A 111 5.58 -2.87 -25.85
CA SER A 111 5.18 -1.46 -25.74
C SER A 111 4.25 -1.08 -26.89
N TRP A 112 3.30 -0.21 -26.59
CA TRP A 112 2.37 0.40 -27.52
C TRP A 112 2.30 1.90 -27.26
N SER A 113 2.19 2.68 -28.33
CA SER A 113 2.02 4.12 -28.23
C SER A 113 0.68 4.53 -28.82
N PHE A 114 -0.03 5.38 -28.10
CA PHE A 114 -1.25 6.05 -28.54
C PHE A 114 -1.03 7.55 -28.37
N ASP A 115 -1.88 8.39 -28.96
CA ASP A 115 -1.75 9.84 -28.92
C ASP A 115 -1.52 10.39 -27.49
N GLY A 116 -0.27 10.71 -27.14
CA GLY A 116 0.17 11.13 -25.80
C GLY A 116 0.32 10.02 -24.73
N LEU A 117 -0.06 8.77 -25.01
CA LEU A 117 0.00 7.65 -24.06
C LEU A 117 1.02 6.58 -24.46
N SER A 118 1.69 6.00 -23.47
CA SER A 118 2.44 4.75 -23.64
C SER A 118 1.80 3.66 -22.79
N LEU A 119 1.54 2.50 -23.38
CA LEU A 119 1.17 1.29 -22.65
C LEU A 119 2.34 0.31 -22.75
N GLU A 120 2.81 -0.18 -21.63
CA GLU A 120 3.91 -1.13 -21.56
C GLU A 120 3.49 -2.37 -20.79
N LEU A 121 3.94 -3.53 -21.26
CA LEU A 121 3.90 -4.77 -20.51
C LEU A 121 5.32 -5.03 -20.00
N LEU A 122 5.47 -5.01 -18.69
CA LEU A 122 6.71 -5.25 -17.97
C LEU A 122 6.72 -6.67 -17.41
N ARG A 123 7.90 -7.29 -17.41
CA ARG A 123 8.14 -8.51 -16.62
C ARG A 123 8.72 -8.11 -15.27
N ASN A 124 8.26 -8.75 -14.20
CA ASN A 124 8.83 -8.64 -12.88
C ASN A 124 9.68 -9.88 -12.57
N PRO A 125 11.01 -9.85 -12.74
CA PRO A 125 11.87 -11.00 -12.46
C PRO A 125 11.94 -11.34 -10.96
N ALA A 126 11.59 -10.39 -10.09
CA ALA A 126 11.50 -10.57 -8.65
C ALA A 126 10.09 -11.04 -8.21
N GLY A 127 9.20 -11.32 -9.16
CA GLY A 127 7.86 -11.84 -8.88
C GLY A 127 7.94 -13.14 -8.09
N ALA A 128 7.41 -13.12 -6.87
CA ALA A 128 7.44 -14.22 -5.92
C ALA A 128 6.08 -14.31 -5.19
N PRO A 129 5.01 -14.75 -5.86
CA PRO A 129 3.65 -14.75 -5.30
C PRO A 129 3.57 -15.33 -3.89
N ALA A 130 2.77 -14.68 -3.04
CA ALA A 130 2.62 -15.09 -1.65
C ALA A 130 1.99 -16.49 -1.56
N LEU A 131 2.60 -17.37 -0.75
CA LEU A 131 1.98 -18.62 -0.32
C LEU A 131 0.89 -18.38 0.72
N TRP A 132 1.03 -17.29 1.48
CA TRP A 132 0.12 -16.86 2.52
C TRP A 132 0.29 -15.37 2.79
N ARG A 133 -0.79 -14.71 3.20
CA ARG A 133 -0.82 -13.31 3.59
C ARG A 133 -1.67 -13.11 4.85
N ALA A 134 -1.13 -12.40 5.83
CA ALA A 134 -1.81 -12.13 7.09
C ALA A 134 -3.15 -11.40 6.88
N TYR A 135 -3.19 -10.44 5.94
CA TYR A 135 -4.43 -9.74 5.59
C TYR A 135 -5.57 -10.67 5.16
N ASP A 136 -5.27 -11.67 4.32
CA ASP A 136 -6.27 -12.59 3.78
C ASP A 136 -6.70 -13.66 4.79
N ASP A 137 -5.85 -13.96 5.77
CA ASP A 137 -6.02 -15.03 6.75
C ASP A 137 -6.23 -14.50 8.18
N LEU A 138 -6.73 -13.27 8.32
CA LEU A 138 -6.88 -12.66 9.64
C LEU A 138 -7.82 -13.45 10.56
N ALA A 139 -8.92 -13.98 10.02
CA ALA A 139 -9.95 -14.67 10.81
C ALA A 139 -9.45 -15.93 11.53
N SER A 140 -8.39 -16.57 11.03
CA SER A 140 -7.78 -17.74 11.66
C SER A 140 -6.76 -17.38 12.75
N ALA A 141 -6.40 -16.10 12.88
CA ALA A 141 -5.43 -15.65 13.86
C ALA A 141 -5.96 -15.83 15.29
N VAL A 142 -5.08 -16.23 16.20
CA VAL A 142 -5.29 -16.06 17.64
C VAL A 142 -4.65 -14.74 18.04
N VAL A 143 -5.48 -13.78 18.44
CA VAL A 143 -5.02 -12.44 18.84
C VAL A 143 -5.21 -12.24 20.33
N VAL A 144 -4.17 -11.75 21.00
CA VAL A 144 -4.17 -11.43 22.43
C VAL A 144 -3.44 -10.12 22.72
N VAL A 145 -3.70 -9.50 23.87
CA VAL A 145 -2.82 -8.51 24.48
C VAL A 145 -2.03 -9.21 25.58
N ALA A 146 -0.70 -9.27 25.46
CA ALA A 146 0.16 -9.89 26.44
C ALA A 146 0.44 -8.92 27.61
N ALA A 147 -0.52 -8.78 28.52
CA ALA A 147 -0.44 -7.90 29.68
C ALA A 147 0.42 -8.51 30.81
N PRO A 148 0.96 -7.68 31.74
CA PRO A 148 1.72 -8.17 32.90
C PRO A 148 0.97 -9.14 33.80
N ASP A 149 -0.36 -9.04 33.87
CA ASP A 149 -1.24 -9.90 34.67
C ASP A 149 -1.78 -11.12 33.91
N GLY A 150 -1.31 -11.33 32.67
CA GLY A 150 -1.67 -12.46 31.81
C GLY A 150 -2.18 -12.03 30.45
N GLU A 151 -2.33 -13.00 29.55
CA GLU A 151 -2.86 -12.76 28.21
C GLU A 151 -4.36 -12.41 28.26
N LYS A 152 -4.73 -11.35 27.57
CA LYS A 152 -6.13 -10.93 27.39
C LYS A 152 -6.56 -11.26 25.96
N PRO A 153 -7.53 -12.15 25.74
CA PRO A 153 -7.95 -12.51 24.39
C PRO A 153 -8.62 -11.35 23.67
N CYS A 154 -8.38 -11.26 22.36
CA CYS A 154 -9.07 -10.38 21.43
C CYS A 154 -9.97 -11.24 20.51
N PRO A 155 -11.22 -11.55 20.90
CA PRO A 155 -12.08 -12.43 20.13
C PRO A 155 -12.37 -11.89 18.72
N TRP A 156 -12.41 -12.79 17.74
CA TRP A 156 -12.87 -12.51 16.38
C TRP A 156 -14.36 -12.15 16.39
N GLN A 157 -14.71 -11.07 15.69
CA GLN A 157 -16.08 -10.65 15.47
C GLN A 157 -16.40 -10.70 13.98
N GLU A 158 -17.19 -11.70 13.58
CA GLU A 158 -17.57 -11.94 12.17
C GLU A 158 -18.26 -10.72 11.53
N ARG A 159 -19.03 -9.96 12.32
CA ARG A 159 -19.73 -8.77 11.82
C ARG A 159 -18.77 -7.68 11.34
N ASP A 160 -17.69 -7.48 12.09
CA ASP A 160 -16.74 -6.38 11.87
C ASP A 160 -15.48 -6.88 11.14
N GLN A 161 -15.35 -8.20 10.94
CA GLN A 161 -14.18 -8.88 10.38
C GLN A 161 -12.90 -8.47 11.12
N ALA A 162 -12.95 -8.41 12.46
CA ALA A 162 -11.85 -7.92 13.29
C ALA A 162 -11.75 -8.64 14.63
N HIS A 163 -10.55 -8.67 15.21
CA HIS A 163 -10.29 -9.08 16.58
C HIS A 163 -10.38 -7.90 17.54
N HIS A 164 -11.38 -7.88 18.42
CA HIS A 164 -11.57 -6.76 19.35
C HIS A 164 -10.87 -7.04 20.68
N CYS A 165 -9.86 -6.24 21.01
CA CYS A 165 -9.11 -6.37 22.26
C CYS A 165 -9.73 -5.54 23.40
N GLY A 166 -10.42 -4.47 23.05
CA GLY A 166 -10.81 -3.38 23.94
C GLY A 166 -11.64 -3.75 25.16
N ASP A 167 -12.55 -4.72 25.04
CA ASP A 167 -13.48 -5.07 26.13
C ASP A 167 -12.75 -5.60 27.36
N SER A 168 -11.60 -6.24 27.16
CA SER A 168 -10.77 -6.80 28.22
C SER A 168 -10.08 -5.75 29.10
N PHE A 169 -10.03 -4.48 28.69
CA PHE A 169 -9.38 -3.39 29.43
C PHE A 169 -10.05 -2.02 29.23
N GLY A 170 -11.33 -2.00 28.85
CA GLY A 170 -12.16 -0.78 28.78
C GLY A 170 -11.83 0.19 27.63
N GLN A 171 -11.22 -0.29 26.55
CA GLN A 171 -10.82 0.52 25.39
C GLN A 171 -11.40 -0.05 24.09
N SER A 172 -12.72 0.01 23.92
CA SER A 172 -13.46 -0.63 22.79
C SER A 172 -12.96 -0.29 21.38
N TRP A 173 -12.17 0.77 21.24
CA TRP A 173 -11.53 1.18 20.00
C TRP A 173 -10.25 0.38 19.66
N VAL A 174 -9.73 -0.46 20.56
CA VAL A 174 -8.55 -1.30 20.30
C VAL A 174 -8.97 -2.62 19.65
N TYR A 175 -8.57 -2.79 18.39
CA TYR A 175 -8.82 -3.99 17.59
C TYR A 175 -7.67 -4.26 16.61
N VAL A 176 -7.64 -5.47 16.06
CA VAL A 176 -6.84 -5.83 14.89
C VAL A 176 -7.79 -6.19 13.74
N GLY A 177 -7.69 -5.51 12.61
CA GLY A 177 -8.70 -5.64 11.54
C GLY A 177 -8.22 -5.13 10.18
N PRO A 178 -8.89 -5.48 9.07
CA PRO A 178 -8.59 -4.96 7.75
C PRO A 178 -8.75 -3.44 7.70
N PHE A 179 -7.80 -2.77 7.06
CA PHE A 179 -7.80 -1.32 6.91
C PHE A 179 -7.13 -0.90 5.61
N LEU A 180 -7.43 0.31 5.15
CA LEU A 180 -6.74 0.97 4.05
C LEU A 180 -6.03 2.19 4.62
N VAL A 181 -4.72 2.10 4.77
CA VAL A 181 -3.90 3.21 5.22
C VAL A 181 -3.57 4.12 4.04
N THR A 182 -3.48 5.41 4.31
CA THR A 182 -2.82 6.37 3.44
C THR A 182 -1.51 6.75 4.11
N ASP A 183 -0.40 6.40 3.45
CA ASP A 183 0.94 6.62 4.00
C ASP A 183 1.38 8.09 3.92
N MET A 184 2.65 8.37 4.21
CA MET A 184 3.20 9.74 4.18
C MET A 184 3.29 10.33 2.76
N GLN A 185 3.25 9.48 1.74
CA GLN A 185 3.24 9.85 0.31
C GLN A 185 1.81 9.89 -0.26
N GLN A 186 0.81 9.76 0.61
CA GLN A 186 -0.60 9.65 0.25
C GLN A 186 -0.95 8.45 -0.63
N GLN A 187 -0.12 7.41 -0.60
CA GLN A 187 -0.39 6.17 -1.32
C GLN A 187 -1.27 5.24 -0.46
N PRO A 188 -2.30 4.63 -1.06
CA PRO A 188 -3.17 3.70 -0.34
C PRO A 188 -2.48 2.33 -0.20
N HIS A 189 -2.57 1.72 0.98
CA HIS A 189 -2.17 0.34 1.21
C HIS A 189 -3.20 -0.41 2.05
N GLN A 190 -3.59 -1.61 1.60
CA GLN A 190 -4.36 -2.57 2.36
C GLN A 190 -3.44 -3.23 3.37
N CYS A 191 -3.90 -3.28 4.62
CA CYS A 191 -3.14 -3.83 5.72
C CYS A 191 -4.05 -4.21 6.87
N LEU A 192 -3.46 -4.86 7.86
CA LEU A 192 -4.03 -5.05 9.17
C LEU A 192 -3.73 -3.83 10.03
N TRP A 193 -4.79 -3.16 10.44
CA TRP A 193 -4.74 -2.18 11.51
C TRP A 193 -4.43 -2.86 12.83
N ALA A 194 -3.62 -2.22 13.66
CA ALA A 194 -3.53 -2.53 15.09
C ALA A 194 -3.29 -1.24 15.87
N HIS A 195 -4.01 -1.09 16.98
CA HIS A 195 -3.71 -0.03 17.95
C HIS A 195 -2.77 -0.56 19.01
N PRO A 196 -1.47 -0.18 19.01
CA PRO A 196 -0.58 -0.57 20.09
C PRO A 196 -1.16 -0.13 21.43
N THR A 197 -1.00 -0.95 22.48
CA THR A 197 -1.51 -0.64 23.81
C THR A 197 -0.37 -0.34 24.77
N GLN A 198 -0.65 0.41 25.85
CA GLN A 198 0.26 0.60 26.98
C GLN A 198 0.14 -0.51 28.04
N VAL A 199 -0.86 -1.40 27.89
CA VAL A 199 -1.05 -2.53 28.81
C VAL A 199 -0.07 -3.65 28.47
N GLY A 200 0.25 -3.84 27.20
CA GLY A 200 1.20 -4.84 26.70
C GLY A 200 1.19 -4.92 25.17
N PRO A 201 2.09 -5.70 24.55
CA PRO A 201 2.07 -5.89 23.12
C PRO A 201 0.80 -6.60 22.66
N ILE A 202 0.28 -6.20 21.50
CA ILE A 202 -0.69 -7.00 20.76
C ILE A 202 0.08 -8.12 20.07
N VAL A 203 -0.39 -9.35 20.21
CA VAL A 203 0.23 -10.53 19.62
C VAL A 203 -0.80 -11.22 18.74
N ALA A 204 -0.52 -11.27 17.44
CA ALA A 204 -1.31 -12.04 16.47
C ALA A 204 -0.53 -13.29 16.06
N THR A 205 -1.14 -14.46 16.23
CA THR A 205 -0.52 -15.76 15.96
C THR A 205 -1.34 -16.55 14.94
N TRP A 206 -0.68 -17.01 13.89
CA TRP A 206 -1.21 -17.95 12.89
C TRP A 206 -0.49 -19.27 13.01
N ASN A 207 -1.22 -20.38 13.14
CA ASN A 207 -0.62 -21.70 13.39
C ASN A 207 -0.38 -22.52 12.11
N ASP A 208 -1.09 -22.21 11.03
CA ASP A 208 -1.16 -23.03 9.83
C ASP A 208 -0.62 -22.30 8.59
N VAL A 209 0.46 -21.52 8.75
CA VAL A 209 1.06 -20.77 7.63
C VAL A 209 1.88 -21.73 6.76
N PRO A 210 1.59 -21.87 5.45
CA PRO A 210 2.39 -22.68 4.53
C PRO A 210 3.88 -22.37 4.62
N ALA A 211 4.72 -23.39 4.71
CA ALA A 211 6.16 -23.19 4.86
C ALA A 211 6.77 -22.52 3.62
N GLY A 212 7.33 -21.33 3.83
CA GLY A 212 8.10 -20.58 2.84
C GLY A 212 9.56 -20.40 3.24
N ARG A 213 10.30 -19.65 2.41
CA ARG A 213 11.71 -19.31 2.63
C ARG A 213 11.91 -17.87 3.08
N THR A 214 10.98 -17.00 2.73
CA THR A 214 11.05 -15.58 3.08
C THR A 214 9.72 -15.12 3.64
N LEU A 215 9.80 -14.32 4.69
CA LEU A 215 8.66 -13.62 5.27
C LEU A 215 8.89 -12.12 5.03
N VAL A 216 8.03 -11.54 4.19
CA VAL A 216 8.05 -10.10 3.90
C VAL A 216 7.02 -9.44 4.79
N VAL A 217 7.46 -8.53 5.64
CA VAL A 217 6.61 -7.71 6.50
C VAL A 217 6.56 -6.30 5.93
N HIS A 218 5.39 -5.69 6.00
CA HIS A 218 5.19 -4.29 5.71
C HIS A 218 4.56 -3.60 6.90
N THR A 219 4.87 -2.34 7.08
CA THR A 219 4.34 -1.53 8.17
C THR A 219 4.29 -0.07 7.77
N ALA A 220 3.34 0.63 8.36
CA ALA A 220 3.15 2.05 8.23
C ALA A 220 2.41 2.62 9.44
N LEU A 221 2.48 3.94 9.55
CA LEU A 221 1.59 4.73 10.37
C LEU A 221 0.71 5.56 9.45
N THR A 222 -0.54 5.78 9.84
CA THR A 222 -1.37 6.77 9.11
C THR A 222 -0.67 8.12 9.08
N TYR A 223 -0.89 8.88 8.01
CA TYR A 223 -0.46 10.27 7.92
C TYR A 223 -0.79 11.08 9.19
N THR A 224 -2.00 10.92 9.74
CA THR A 224 -2.43 11.63 10.96
C THR A 224 -1.60 11.29 12.20
N ALA A 225 -1.11 10.05 12.33
CA ALA A 225 -0.34 9.62 13.49
C ALA A 225 1.15 9.98 13.39
N ALA A 226 1.66 10.20 12.17
CA ALA A 226 3.09 10.34 11.90
C ALA A 226 3.52 11.75 11.46
N ARG A 227 2.61 12.60 10.96
CA ARG A 227 2.97 13.90 10.37
C ARG A 227 3.63 14.91 11.33
N ASP A 228 3.39 14.78 12.63
CA ASP A 228 3.91 15.71 13.63
C ASP A 228 5.32 15.35 14.12
N MET A 229 5.86 14.19 13.72
CA MET A 229 7.25 13.77 13.99
C MET A 229 7.62 13.79 15.48
N LYS A 230 6.69 13.42 16.36
CA LYS A 230 6.78 13.69 17.80
C LYS A 230 6.90 12.44 18.65
N TYR A 231 6.35 11.32 18.19
CA TYR A 231 6.13 10.16 19.04
C TYR A 231 7.17 9.07 18.78
N PRO A 232 7.48 8.24 19.80
CA PRO A 232 8.39 7.12 19.64
C PRO A 232 7.86 6.13 18.59
N PRO A 233 8.75 5.33 17.99
CA PRO A 233 8.37 4.35 16.97
C PRO A 233 7.38 3.31 17.49
N VAL A 234 6.69 2.66 16.55
CA VAL A 234 6.02 1.39 16.79
C VAL A 234 6.96 0.27 16.37
N HIS A 235 7.05 -0.77 17.19
CA HIS A 235 7.87 -1.95 16.93
C HIS A 235 6.97 -3.13 16.58
N LEU A 236 7.36 -3.89 15.56
CA LEU A 236 6.75 -5.17 15.22
C LEU A 236 7.83 -6.24 15.25
N GLU A 237 7.83 -7.07 16.28
CA GLU A 237 8.69 -8.25 16.36
C GLU A 237 8.05 -9.42 15.60
N THR A 238 8.84 -10.06 14.75
CA THR A 238 8.41 -11.17 13.91
C THR A 238 9.05 -12.46 14.41
N LEU A 239 8.23 -13.47 14.70
CA LEU A 239 8.69 -14.79 15.13
C LEU A 239 8.10 -15.87 14.21
N VAL A 240 8.90 -16.91 13.98
CA VAL A 240 8.46 -18.15 13.33
C VAL A 240 8.83 -19.32 14.22
N ASP A 241 7.84 -20.15 14.57
CA ASP A 241 7.94 -21.26 15.52
C ASP A 241 8.63 -20.87 16.84
N GLY A 242 8.25 -19.70 17.37
CA GLY A 242 8.82 -19.14 18.61
C GLY A 242 10.24 -18.57 18.47
N ARG A 243 10.88 -18.65 17.31
CA ARG A 243 12.19 -18.03 17.05
C ARG A 243 12.02 -16.65 16.44
N SER A 244 12.59 -15.64 17.09
CA SER A 244 12.62 -14.26 16.57
C SER A 244 13.46 -14.17 15.29
N LEU A 245 12.89 -13.59 14.24
CA LEU A 245 13.56 -13.27 12.98
C LEU A 245 14.09 -11.84 12.97
N GLY A 246 13.47 -10.96 13.76
CA GLY A 246 13.88 -9.57 13.92
C GLY A 246 12.72 -8.66 14.28
N THR A 247 13.03 -7.38 14.41
CA THR A 247 12.07 -6.32 14.76
C THR A 247 12.04 -5.25 13.69
N ALA A 248 10.87 -5.00 13.14
CA ALA A 248 10.59 -3.86 12.29
C ALA A 248 10.33 -2.63 13.17
N GLU A 249 11.01 -1.52 12.88
CA GLU A 249 10.80 -0.23 13.55
C GLU A 249 10.14 0.75 12.58
N GLN A 250 8.97 1.26 12.97
CA GLN A 250 8.22 2.26 12.22
C GLN A 250 8.24 3.60 12.97
N PRO A 251 9.22 4.48 12.68
CA PRO A 251 9.23 5.83 13.21
C PRO A 251 8.23 6.72 12.48
N ASP A 252 7.98 7.90 13.06
CA ASP A 252 7.22 8.94 12.37
C ASP A 252 7.91 9.35 11.06
N GLY A 253 7.10 9.73 10.06
CA GLY A 253 7.56 10.22 8.75
C GLY A 253 8.11 9.16 7.79
N ALA A 254 8.26 7.90 8.19
CA ALA A 254 8.96 6.89 7.40
C ALA A 254 8.21 6.35 6.17
N GLY A 255 6.91 6.66 6.03
CA GLY A 255 6.07 6.16 4.94
C GLY A 255 5.79 4.65 5.05
N TRP A 256 5.38 4.05 3.93
CA TRP A 256 5.28 2.59 3.79
C TRP A 256 6.68 1.96 3.70
N ARG A 257 6.93 0.95 4.53
CA ARG A 257 8.25 0.30 4.62
C ARG A 257 8.13 -1.21 4.50
N THR A 258 9.23 -1.84 4.10
CA THR A 258 9.32 -3.28 3.87
C THR A 258 10.50 -3.86 4.65
N TRP A 259 10.30 -5.04 5.23
CA TRP A 259 11.30 -5.85 5.91
C TRP A 259 11.24 -7.26 5.36
N THR A 260 12.37 -7.81 4.97
CA THR A 260 12.46 -9.17 4.46
C THR A 260 13.28 -10.02 5.42
N TYR A 261 12.70 -11.11 5.89
CA TYR A 261 13.35 -12.07 6.76
C TYR A 261 13.52 -13.40 6.04
N GLU A 262 14.73 -13.96 6.09
CA GLU A 262 14.95 -15.35 5.74
C GLU A 262 14.34 -16.25 6.82
N VAL A 263 13.47 -17.18 6.42
CA VAL A 263 12.84 -18.15 7.31
C VAL A 263 13.75 -19.37 7.39
N PRO A 264 14.31 -19.66 8.57
CA PRO A 264 15.20 -20.81 8.73
C PRO A 264 14.48 -22.10 8.40
N ALA A 265 15.23 -23.02 7.77
CA ALA A 265 14.85 -24.41 7.74
C ALA A 265 14.67 -24.89 9.20
N PRO A 266 13.63 -25.69 9.45
CA PRO A 266 13.36 -26.23 10.77
C PRO A 266 14.48 -27.19 11.20
N GLU A 267 14.69 -27.30 12.50
CA GLU A 267 15.69 -28.20 13.06
C GLU A 267 15.19 -29.65 12.97
N GLY A 268 15.73 -30.41 12.02
CA GLY A 268 15.37 -31.82 11.78
C GLY A 268 15.17 -32.13 10.30
N ALA A 269 15.26 -33.40 9.92
CA ALA A 269 15.36 -33.84 8.51
C ALA A 269 14.08 -33.64 7.66
N THR A 270 13.02 -33.06 8.21
CA THR A 270 11.72 -32.86 7.54
C THR A 270 11.22 -31.45 7.76
N THR A 271 11.12 -30.68 6.68
CA THR A 271 10.44 -29.39 6.69
C THR A 271 8.95 -29.63 6.91
N PRO A 272 8.30 -29.09 7.97
CA PRO A 272 6.87 -29.22 8.13
C PRO A 272 6.19 -28.43 7.03
N GLU A 273 5.00 -28.89 6.64
CA GLU A 273 4.20 -28.26 5.58
C GLU A 273 3.68 -26.88 6.00
N VAL A 274 3.47 -26.69 7.31
CA VAL A 274 3.02 -25.43 7.92
C VAL A 274 3.95 -25.00 9.05
N ARG A 275 3.91 -23.71 9.37
CA ARG A 275 4.72 -23.03 10.37
C ARG A 275 3.81 -22.15 11.21
N GLN A 276 4.21 -21.91 12.46
CA GLN A 276 3.58 -20.87 13.26
C GLN A 276 4.25 -19.52 12.97
N VAL A 277 3.47 -18.49 12.66
CA VAL A 277 3.93 -17.11 12.53
C VAL A 277 3.31 -16.28 13.65
N GLN A 278 4.14 -15.53 14.37
CA GLN A 278 3.68 -14.60 15.40
C GLN A 278 4.22 -13.19 15.14
N LEU A 279 3.33 -12.21 15.17
CA LEU A 279 3.64 -10.79 15.03
C LEU A 279 3.29 -10.08 16.34
N ARG A 280 4.28 -9.45 16.99
CA ARG A 280 4.12 -8.77 18.28
C ARG A 280 4.29 -7.27 18.10
N ILE A 281 3.23 -6.50 18.31
CA ILE A 281 3.18 -5.06 18.10
C ILE A 281 3.26 -4.33 19.44
N SER A 282 4.25 -3.46 19.60
CA SER A 282 4.47 -2.69 20.82
C SER A 282 4.88 -1.24 20.54
N THR A 283 4.70 -0.38 21.53
CA THR A 283 5.21 0.99 21.52
C THR A 283 5.35 1.50 22.95
N GLU A 284 6.24 2.46 23.17
CA GLU A 284 6.36 3.15 24.47
C GLU A 284 5.18 4.10 24.73
N PHE A 285 4.57 4.63 23.67
CA PHE A 285 3.48 5.58 23.76
C PHE A 285 2.37 5.27 22.76
N GLN A 286 1.21 4.82 23.25
CA GLN A 286 0.09 4.41 22.39
C GLN A 286 -0.62 5.56 21.67
N GLY A 287 -0.46 6.81 22.11
CA GLY A 287 -1.38 7.92 21.83
C GLY A 287 -1.72 8.13 20.34
N MET A 288 -2.79 7.45 19.91
CA MET A 288 -3.24 7.39 18.52
C MET A 288 -2.15 6.91 17.55
N ARG A 289 -1.30 5.97 17.96
CA ARG A 289 -0.40 5.24 17.04
C ARG A 289 -1.27 4.34 16.16
N HIS A 290 -1.83 4.93 15.12
CA HIS A 290 -2.62 4.30 14.08
C HIS A 290 -1.71 3.45 13.20
N PHE A 291 -1.34 2.29 13.71
CA PHE A 291 -0.37 1.40 13.11
C PHE A 291 -1.05 0.40 12.19
N CYS A 292 -0.36 0.09 11.11
CA CYS A 292 -0.84 -0.71 10.02
C CYS A 292 0.31 -1.63 9.61
N PHE A 293 0.04 -2.91 9.41
CA PHE A 293 1.02 -3.89 9.02
C PHE A 293 0.44 -4.95 8.10
N ASP A 294 1.29 -5.63 7.35
CA ASP A 294 0.93 -6.85 6.64
C ASP A 294 2.14 -7.78 6.63
N ALA A 295 1.90 -9.07 6.42
CA ALA A 295 2.97 -10.06 6.29
C ALA A 295 2.61 -11.07 5.20
N ALA A 296 3.59 -11.42 4.38
CA ALA A 296 3.45 -12.40 3.32
C ALA A 296 4.57 -13.44 3.38
N MET A 297 4.18 -14.71 3.49
CA MET A 297 5.11 -15.84 3.39
C MET A 297 5.29 -16.18 1.91
N ARG A 298 6.53 -16.31 1.46
CA ARG A 298 6.87 -16.53 0.06
C ARG A 298 7.76 -17.77 -0.11
N GLY A 299 7.59 -18.44 -1.25
CA GLY A 299 8.36 -19.62 -1.62
C GLY A 299 9.82 -19.28 -2.01
N PRO A 300 10.59 -20.27 -2.47
CA PRO A 300 11.88 -20.02 -3.12
C PRO A 300 11.70 -19.17 -4.37
N THR A 301 12.45 -18.08 -4.49
CA THR A 301 12.69 -17.38 -5.76
C THR A 301 13.71 -18.12 -6.61
#